data_AF-A0A7W2LR66-F1
#
_entry.id   AF-A0A7W2LR66-F1
#
_cell.length_a   1.000
_cell.length_b   1.000
_cell.length_c   1.000
_cell.angle_alpha   90.00
_cell.angle_beta   90.00
_cell.angle_gamma   90.00
#
_symmetry.space_group_name_H-M   'P 1'
#
loop_
_entity.id
_entity.type
_entity.pdbx_description
1 polymer ?
#
loop_
_entity_poly.entity_id
_entity_poly.type
_entity_poly.pdbx_seq_one_letter_code
_entity_poly.pdbx_strand_id
1 'polypeptide(L)'
;MPKKQLDASLQMFQIDMLASNLEAYSVDPARARAKYPWATRFAMGHPLAPWQRPSVWTEEQQVRFITSIWMGSDLGSYLVNGWYEFADGGAYALNSEVLLDGQQRLTALEGYLLGRFGVPDADGCVRYWAEVGDKERKRFLAMPFAQARVHSGDEAALRKVYDLRAFGGTPHTEDQRASA
;
A
#
# COMPACT_ATOMS: atom_id res chain seq x y z
N MET A 1 -8.24 -28.31 16.84
CA MET A 1 -8.19 -28.05 15.38
C MET A 1 -8.01 -26.55 15.16
N PRO A 2 -7.14 -26.11 14.24
CA PRO A 2 -7.05 -24.71 13.85
C PRO A 2 -8.41 -24.23 13.34
N LYS A 3 -8.86 -23.05 13.81
CA LYS A 3 -10.11 -22.42 13.34
C LYS A 3 -9.75 -21.24 12.43
N LYS A 4 -10.45 -21.13 11.31
CA LYS A 4 -10.37 -19.95 10.43
C LYS A 4 -11.01 -18.77 11.16
N GLN A 5 -10.25 -17.69 11.37
CA GLN A 5 -10.71 -16.52 12.12
C GLN A 5 -11.24 -15.40 11.22
N LEU A 6 -10.67 -15.22 10.02
CA LEU A 6 -11.14 -14.29 9.00
C LEU A 6 -11.18 -14.97 7.63
N ASP A 7 -12.16 -14.60 6.82
CA ASP A 7 -12.26 -14.97 5.42
C ASP A 7 -11.58 -13.91 4.56
N ALA A 8 -10.41 -14.26 4.00
CA ALA A 8 -9.71 -13.42 3.03
C ALA A 8 -10.11 -13.81 1.60
N SER A 9 -10.48 -12.82 0.79
CA SER A 9 -10.60 -12.94 -0.67
C SER A 9 -9.44 -12.21 -1.35
N LEU A 10 -9.13 -12.61 -2.59
CA LEU A 10 -8.07 -12.00 -3.39
C LEU A 10 -8.66 -11.52 -4.72
N GLN A 11 -8.37 -10.28 -5.09
CA GLN A 11 -8.78 -9.67 -6.35
C GLN A 11 -7.57 -9.02 -7.02
N MET A 12 -7.51 -9.12 -8.34
CA MET A 12 -6.44 -8.48 -9.11
C MET A 12 -6.92 -7.11 -9.59
N PHE A 13 -6.16 -6.07 -9.25
CA PHE A 13 -6.35 -4.71 -9.74
C PHE A 13 -5.09 -4.25 -10.46
N GLN A 14 -5.14 -3.10 -11.14
CA GLN A 14 -3.94 -2.45 -11.65
C GLN A 14 -3.54 -1.29 -10.71
N ILE A 15 -2.31 -0.82 -10.87
CA ILE A 15 -1.77 0.32 -10.11
C ILE A 15 -2.61 1.60 -10.34
N ASP A 16 -3.23 1.75 -11.51
CA ASP A 16 -4.11 2.88 -11.86
C ASP A 16 -5.25 3.13 -10.85
N MET A 17 -5.81 2.07 -10.25
CA MET A 17 -6.87 2.16 -9.24
C MET A 17 -6.32 2.81 -7.97
N LEU A 18 -5.11 2.43 -7.54
CA LEU A 18 -4.45 3.07 -6.40
C LEU A 18 -4.09 4.51 -6.73
N ALA A 19 -3.60 4.80 -7.94
CA ALA A 19 -3.30 6.15 -8.38
C ALA A 19 -4.55 7.05 -8.36
N SER A 20 -5.69 6.53 -8.80
CA SER A 20 -7.00 7.21 -8.74
C SER A 20 -7.42 7.51 -7.29
N ASN A 21 -7.20 6.56 -6.37
CA ASN A 21 -7.46 6.79 -4.94
C ASN A 21 -6.56 7.88 -4.36
N LEU A 22 -5.28 7.88 -4.72
CA LEU A 22 -4.32 8.90 -4.31
C LEU A 22 -4.71 10.29 -4.85
N GLU A 23 -5.13 10.37 -6.11
CA GLU A 23 -5.59 11.62 -6.71
C GLU A 23 -6.82 12.15 -5.99
N ALA A 24 -7.84 11.30 -5.78
CA ALA A 24 -9.06 11.67 -5.06
C ALA A 24 -8.76 12.17 -3.63
N TYR A 25 -7.78 11.55 -2.95
CA TYR A 25 -7.30 12.01 -1.64
C TYR A 25 -6.56 13.36 -1.74
N SER A 26 -5.71 13.53 -2.74
CA SER A 26 -4.85 14.71 -2.89
C SER A 26 -5.62 15.98 -3.29
N VAL A 27 -6.75 15.84 -3.98
CA VAL A 27 -7.62 16.96 -4.36
C VAL A 27 -8.26 17.63 -3.14
N ASP A 28 -8.72 16.85 -2.16
CA ASP A 28 -9.33 17.37 -0.93
C ASP A 28 -8.94 16.53 0.31
N PRO A 29 -7.72 16.72 0.83
CA PRO A 29 -7.23 15.96 1.97
C PRO A 29 -8.08 16.17 3.23
N ALA A 30 -8.66 17.36 3.39
CA ALA A 30 -9.49 17.70 4.55
C ALA A 30 -10.79 16.87 4.56
N ARG A 31 -11.46 16.76 3.41
CA ARG A 31 -12.65 15.91 3.26
C ARG A 31 -12.32 14.44 3.42
N ALA A 32 -11.19 13.98 2.88
CA ALA A 32 -10.76 12.60 3.07
C ALA A 32 -10.47 12.30 4.55
N ARG A 33 -9.82 13.23 5.27
CA ARG A 33 -9.59 13.13 6.72
C ARG A 33 -10.91 13.15 7.51
N ALA A 34 -11.88 13.97 7.09
CA ALA A 34 -13.20 14.03 7.72
C ALA A 34 -13.98 12.71 7.59
N LYS A 35 -13.77 11.96 6.49
CA LYS A 35 -14.35 10.61 6.32
C LYS A 35 -13.76 9.59 7.30
N TYR A 36 -12.46 9.69 7.62
CA TYR A 36 -11.76 8.78 8.53
C TYR A 36 -11.07 9.57 9.65
N PRO A 37 -11.83 10.15 10.60
CA PRO A 37 -11.27 11.04 11.63
C PRO A 37 -10.28 10.32 12.55
N TRP A 38 -10.39 9.00 12.67
CA TRP A 38 -9.48 8.14 13.43
C TRP A 38 -8.17 7.82 12.69
N ALA A 39 -8.11 8.01 11.38
CA ALA A 39 -6.92 7.65 10.60
C ALA A 39 -5.79 8.64 10.91
N THR A 40 -4.64 8.12 11.35
CA THR A 40 -3.48 8.99 11.66
C THR A 40 -2.75 9.42 10.39
N ARG A 41 -2.78 8.57 9.37
CA ARG A 41 -2.06 8.72 8.10
C ARG A 41 -2.78 7.92 7.01
N PHE A 42 -2.35 8.11 5.76
CA PHE A 42 -2.87 7.41 4.59
C PHE A 42 -1.69 6.88 3.75
N ALA A 43 -1.95 5.85 2.94
CA ALA A 43 -1.03 5.39 1.91
C ALA A 43 -1.83 5.05 0.65
N MET A 44 -1.56 5.75 -0.47
CA MET A 44 -2.34 5.62 -1.71
C MET A 44 -3.85 5.82 -1.49
N GLY A 45 -4.22 6.74 -0.58
CA GLY A 45 -5.61 7.02 -0.21
C GLY A 45 -6.24 6.03 0.78
N HIS A 46 -5.58 4.93 1.15
CA HIS A 46 -6.10 4.02 2.17
C HIS A 46 -5.81 4.52 3.60
N PRO A 47 -6.80 4.50 4.52
CA PRO A 47 -6.60 4.92 5.90
C PRO A 47 -5.76 3.90 6.68
N LEU A 48 -4.88 4.41 7.55
CA LEU A 48 -4.05 3.60 8.44
C LEU A 48 -4.45 3.86 9.89
N ALA A 49 -4.66 2.78 10.64
CA ALA A 49 -5.11 2.88 12.01
C ALA A 49 -4.02 3.38 12.97
N PRO A 50 -4.39 4.03 14.11
CA PRO A 50 -3.43 4.57 15.07
C PRO A 50 -2.46 3.53 15.66
N TRP A 51 -2.90 2.27 15.77
CA TRP A 51 -2.14 1.18 16.37
C TRP A 51 -1.09 0.57 15.45
N GLN A 52 -1.04 0.96 14.18
CA GLN A 52 -0.05 0.46 13.23
C GLN A 52 1.26 1.22 13.36
N ARG A 53 2.38 0.54 13.12
CA ARG A 53 3.71 1.17 13.11
C ARG A 53 3.89 2.17 11.96
N PRO A 54 4.76 3.18 12.09
CA PRO A 54 5.11 4.08 10.98
C PRO A 54 5.69 3.37 9.74
N SER A 55 5.80 4.09 8.62
CA SER A 55 6.60 3.59 7.49
C SER A 55 8.06 3.50 7.92
N VAL A 56 8.73 2.40 7.63
CA VAL A 56 10.12 2.14 8.05
C VAL A 56 11.05 1.81 6.89
N TRP A 57 10.54 1.67 5.67
CA TRP A 57 11.40 1.50 4.50
C TRP A 57 12.25 2.74 4.26
N THR A 58 13.56 2.53 4.14
CA THR A 58 14.50 3.55 3.67
C THR A 58 14.20 3.92 2.24
N GLU A 59 14.70 5.07 1.77
CA GLU A 59 14.54 5.47 0.37
C GLU A 59 15.10 4.41 -0.58
N GLU A 60 16.23 3.78 -0.26
CA GLU A 60 16.81 2.72 -1.08
C GLU A 60 15.89 1.48 -1.16
N GLN A 61 15.17 1.15 -0.08
CA GLN A 61 14.17 0.08 -0.10
C GLN A 61 12.98 0.46 -0.99
N GLN A 62 12.53 1.72 -0.93
CA GLN A 62 11.45 2.23 -1.77
C GLN A 62 11.86 2.24 -3.26
N VAL A 63 13.04 2.74 -3.58
CA VAL A 63 13.62 2.71 -4.94
C VAL A 63 13.68 1.29 -5.48
N ARG A 64 14.22 0.33 -4.71
CA ARG A 64 14.29 -1.07 -5.14
C ARG A 64 12.91 -1.67 -5.45
N PHE A 65 11.90 -1.35 -4.63
CA PHE A 65 10.54 -1.80 -4.89
C PHE A 65 9.97 -1.19 -6.18
N ILE A 66 10.14 0.11 -6.41
CA ILE A 66 9.67 0.73 -7.65
C ILE A 66 10.42 0.20 -8.88
N THR A 67 11.73 -0.02 -8.76
CA THR A 67 12.53 -0.69 -9.80
C THR A 67 11.98 -2.08 -10.11
N SER A 68 11.57 -2.87 -9.10
CA SER A 68 11.00 -4.20 -9.35
C SER A 68 9.66 -4.14 -10.09
N ILE A 69 8.85 -3.10 -9.89
CA ILE A 69 7.63 -2.87 -10.70
C ILE A 69 8.00 -2.64 -12.16
N TRP A 70 8.98 -1.76 -12.43
CA TRP A 70 9.45 -1.49 -13.79
C TRP A 70 10.03 -2.73 -14.50
N MET A 71 10.62 -3.65 -13.73
CA MET A 71 11.12 -4.94 -14.22
C MET A 71 10.01 -5.98 -14.45
N GLY A 72 8.77 -5.69 -14.09
CA GLY A 72 7.64 -6.63 -14.23
C GLY A 72 7.64 -7.74 -13.19
N SER A 73 8.29 -7.54 -12.04
CA SER A 73 8.31 -8.52 -10.95
C SER A 73 6.96 -8.62 -10.24
N ASP A 74 6.72 -9.74 -9.54
CA ASP A 74 5.55 -9.88 -8.67
C ASP A 74 5.61 -8.87 -7.51
N LEU A 75 4.52 -8.14 -7.31
CA LEU A 75 4.39 -7.12 -6.26
C LEU A 75 3.88 -7.72 -4.95
N GLY A 76 3.48 -9.00 -4.98
CA GLY A 76 2.72 -9.65 -3.94
C GLY A 76 1.31 -9.06 -3.84
N SER A 77 0.74 -9.12 -2.63
CA SER A 77 -0.58 -8.53 -2.33
C SER A 77 -0.51 -7.53 -1.20
N TYR A 78 -1.39 -6.54 -1.18
CA TYR A 78 -1.70 -5.71 -0.02
C TYR A 78 -3.04 -6.14 0.57
N LEU A 79 -3.25 -5.93 1.87
CA LEU A 79 -4.45 -6.40 2.57
C LEU A 79 -5.26 -5.21 3.09
N VAL A 80 -6.55 -5.18 2.77
CA VAL A 80 -7.48 -4.17 3.30
C VAL A 80 -8.62 -4.84 4.08
N ASN A 81 -9.17 -4.13 5.07
CA ASN A 81 -10.42 -4.51 5.71
C ASN A 81 -11.59 -3.89 4.93
N GLY A 82 -12.28 -4.64 4.09
CA GLY A 82 -13.45 -4.15 3.36
C GLY A 82 -14.72 -4.00 4.22
N TRP A 83 -14.61 -4.13 5.54
CA TRP A 83 -15.68 -3.78 6.47
C TRP A 83 -15.79 -2.27 6.61
N TYR A 84 -17.01 -1.78 6.74
CA TYR A 84 -17.28 -0.38 7.05
C TYR A 84 -18.54 -0.25 7.88
N GLU A 85 -18.54 0.74 8.75
CA GLU A 85 -19.70 1.21 9.50
C GLU A 85 -19.61 2.73 9.62
N PHE A 86 -20.75 3.41 9.77
CA PHE A 86 -20.78 4.84 10.01
C PHE A 86 -20.86 5.11 11.52
N ALA A 87 -19.96 5.96 12.01
CA ALA A 87 -20.06 6.57 13.32
C ALA A 87 -20.98 7.80 13.28
N ASP A 88 -21.24 8.37 14.45
CA ASP A 88 -22.01 9.62 14.58
C ASP A 88 -21.41 10.73 13.71
N GLY A 89 -22.28 11.47 13.01
CA GLY A 89 -21.87 12.53 12.08
C GLY A 89 -21.52 12.04 10.67
N GLY A 90 -21.75 10.76 10.35
CA GLY A 90 -21.62 10.22 8.99
C GLY A 90 -20.18 9.92 8.55
N ALA A 91 -19.21 10.01 9.49
CA ALA A 91 -17.85 9.54 9.29
C ALA A 91 -17.77 8.02 9.43
N TYR A 92 -16.72 7.40 8.90
CA TYR A 92 -16.49 5.98 9.08
C TYR A 92 -16.01 5.65 10.50
N ALA A 93 -16.56 4.58 11.06
CA ALA A 93 -16.12 4.01 12.33
C ALA A 93 -14.67 3.49 12.23
N LEU A 94 -14.00 3.39 13.38
CA LEU A 94 -12.62 2.89 13.49
C LEU A 94 -12.48 1.53 12.80
N ASN A 95 -11.37 1.34 12.09
CA ASN A 95 -11.05 0.13 11.31
C ASN A 95 -11.88 -0.10 10.04
N SER A 96 -12.79 0.81 9.69
CA SER A 96 -13.45 0.77 8.37
C SER A 96 -12.43 0.98 7.25
N GLU A 97 -12.43 0.12 6.24
CA GLU A 97 -11.59 0.26 5.03
C GLU A 97 -10.07 0.30 5.30
N VAL A 98 -9.63 -0.07 6.51
CA VAL A 98 -8.25 0.08 6.95
C VAL A 98 -7.28 -0.78 6.14
N LEU A 99 -6.12 -0.22 5.77
CA LEU A 99 -5.01 -0.99 5.20
C LEU A 99 -4.33 -1.79 6.31
N LEU A 100 -4.34 -3.12 6.22
CA LEU A 100 -3.77 -4.05 7.22
C LEU A 100 -2.39 -4.58 6.83
N ASP A 101 -2.05 -4.61 5.54
CA ASP A 101 -0.71 -4.99 5.07
C ASP A 101 -0.39 -4.27 3.75
N GLY A 102 0.89 -4.11 3.45
CA GLY A 102 1.35 -3.43 2.23
C GLY A 102 1.66 -1.96 2.44
N GLN A 103 1.59 -1.44 3.68
CA GLN A 103 1.88 -0.03 4.00
C GLN A 103 3.17 0.46 3.35
N GLN A 104 4.29 -0.28 3.47
CA GLN A 104 5.57 0.16 2.92
C GLN A 104 5.57 0.26 1.39
N ARG A 105 4.92 -0.70 0.72
CA ARG A 105 4.79 -0.76 -0.74
C ARG A 105 3.92 0.37 -1.26
N LEU A 106 2.78 0.62 -0.62
CA LEU A 106 1.88 1.70 -0.99
C LEU A 106 2.51 3.07 -0.71
N THR A 107 3.23 3.25 0.41
CA THR A 107 3.98 4.50 0.67
C THR A 107 5.06 4.75 -0.39
N ALA A 108 5.81 3.70 -0.79
CA ALA A 108 6.82 3.82 -1.84
C ALA A 108 6.19 4.24 -3.18
N LEU A 109 5.08 3.59 -3.55
CA LEU A 109 4.32 3.92 -4.76
C LEU A 109 3.82 5.36 -4.73
N GLU A 110 3.26 5.80 -3.59
CA GLU A 110 2.82 7.18 -3.39
C GLU A 110 3.97 8.17 -3.53
N GLY A 111 5.11 7.89 -2.88
CA GLY A 111 6.28 8.75 -2.93
C GLY A 111 6.82 8.92 -4.34
N TYR A 112 6.88 7.83 -5.11
CA TYR A 112 7.30 7.90 -6.51
C TYR A 112 6.32 8.68 -7.39
N LEU A 113 5.02 8.39 -7.32
CA LEU A 113 4.00 9.06 -8.13
C LEU A 113 3.88 10.56 -7.82
N LEU A 114 4.16 10.96 -6.58
CA LEU A 114 4.22 12.36 -6.17
C LEU A 114 5.58 13.03 -6.44
N GLY A 115 6.55 12.30 -7.03
CA GLY A 115 7.87 12.83 -7.36
C GLY A 115 8.76 13.11 -6.15
N ARG A 116 8.53 12.44 -5.00
CA ARG A 116 9.36 12.61 -3.79
C ARG A 116 10.76 12.00 -3.95
N PHE A 117 10.90 10.98 -4.79
CA PHE A 117 12.18 10.38 -5.18
C PHE A 117 12.12 9.90 -6.63
N GLY A 118 13.28 9.69 -7.25
CA GLY A 118 13.42 9.12 -8.60
C GLY A 118 13.95 7.69 -8.57
N VAL A 119 13.83 6.98 -9.70
CA VAL A 119 14.39 5.64 -9.88
C VAL A 119 15.30 5.59 -11.11
N PRO A 120 16.40 4.82 -11.08
CA PRO A 120 17.28 4.68 -12.24
C PRO A 120 16.55 3.97 -13.38
N ASP A 121 16.69 4.51 -14.59
CA ASP A 121 16.29 3.87 -15.84
C ASP A 121 17.33 2.83 -16.30
N ALA A 122 17.15 2.26 -17.50
CA ALA A 122 18.03 1.24 -18.05
C ALA A 122 19.48 1.71 -18.27
N ASP A 123 19.69 3.02 -18.42
CA ASP A 123 21.01 3.64 -18.59
C ASP A 123 21.59 4.10 -17.24
N GLY A 124 20.90 3.83 -16.12
CA GLY A 124 21.28 4.27 -14.79
C GLY A 124 20.95 5.74 -14.49
N CYS A 125 20.26 6.44 -15.39
CA CYS A 125 19.85 7.82 -15.16
C CYS A 125 18.64 7.84 -14.22
N VAL A 126 18.71 8.60 -13.12
CA VAL A 126 17.59 8.75 -12.20
C VAL A 126 16.46 9.54 -12.87
N ARG A 127 15.26 8.95 -12.89
CA ARG A 127 14.03 9.55 -13.43
C ARG A 127 12.98 9.69 -12.34
N TYR A 128 12.49 10.90 -12.16
CA TYR A 128 11.28 11.19 -11.39
C TYR A 128 10.04 10.89 -12.22
N TRP A 129 8.91 10.62 -11.56
CA TRP A 129 7.65 10.33 -12.24
C TRP A 129 7.26 11.39 -13.28
N ALA A 130 7.52 12.68 -12.97
CA ALA A 130 7.27 13.82 -13.85
C ALA A 130 8.07 13.79 -15.17
N GLU A 131 9.19 13.08 -15.21
CA GLU A 131 10.08 12.96 -16.38
C GLU A 131 9.78 11.72 -17.23
N VAL A 132 8.97 10.79 -16.72
CA VAL A 132 8.58 9.57 -17.44
C VAL A 132 7.59 9.91 -18.55
N GLY A 133 7.85 9.40 -19.77
CA GLY A 133 6.96 9.58 -20.91
C GLY A 133 5.58 8.93 -20.73
N ASP A 134 4.57 9.46 -21.43
CA ASP A 134 3.18 9.02 -21.25
C ASP A 134 2.96 7.53 -21.57
N LYS A 135 3.70 6.98 -22.52
CA LYS A 135 3.61 5.56 -22.88
C LYS A 135 4.13 4.69 -21.73
N GLU A 136 5.25 5.07 -21.14
CA GLU A 136 5.87 4.38 -20.02
C GLU A 136 5.01 4.51 -18.75
N ARG A 137 4.42 5.69 -18.49
CA ARG A 137 3.46 5.88 -17.40
C ARG A 137 2.25 4.97 -17.54
N LYS A 138 1.65 4.90 -18.73
CA LYS A 138 0.52 3.99 -19.00
C LYS A 138 0.88 2.54 -18.73
N ARG A 139 2.08 2.11 -19.16
CA ARG A 139 2.58 0.76 -18.89
C ARG A 139 2.72 0.50 -17.39
N PHE A 140 3.29 1.45 -16.64
CA PHE A 140 3.47 1.32 -15.19
C PHE A 140 2.14 1.24 -14.45
N LEU A 141 1.19 2.11 -14.79
CA LEU A 141 -0.14 2.14 -14.16
C LEU A 141 -0.96 0.88 -14.50
N ALA A 142 -0.71 0.25 -15.64
CA ALA A 142 -1.31 -1.01 -16.05
C ALA A 142 -0.66 -2.26 -15.44
N MET A 143 0.28 -2.11 -14.49
CA MET A 143 0.87 -3.25 -13.79
C MET A 143 -0.11 -3.83 -12.77
N PRO A 144 -0.28 -5.17 -12.73
CA PRO A 144 -1.18 -5.82 -11.79
C PRO A 144 -0.64 -5.77 -10.36
N PHE A 145 -1.51 -5.46 -9.41
CA PHE A 145 -1.23 -5.52 -7.98
C PHE A 145 -2.42 -6.12 -7.23
N ALA A 146 -2.21 -7.31 -6.66
CA ALA A 146 -3.26 -8.05 -6.00
C ALA A 146 -3.70 -7.37 -4.69
N GLN A 147 -5.01 -7.21 -4.52
CA GLN A 147 -5.62 -6.79 -3.27
C GLN A 147 -6.22 -8.01 -2.57
N ALA A 148 -5.71 -8.33 -1.40
CA ALA A 148 -6.39 -9.19 -0.45
C ALA A 148 -7.40 -8.36 0.36
N ARG A 149 -8.55 -8.94 0.68
CA ARG A 149 -9.60 -8.28 1.44
C ARG A 149 -10.14 -9.22 2.51
N VAL A 150 -10.20 -8.74 3.75
CA VAL A 150 -10.99 -9.34 4.84
C VAL A 150 -12.18 -8.44 5.14
N HIS A 151 -13.14 -8.93 5.92
CA HIS A 151 -14.30 -8.15 6.33
C HIS A 151 -14.62 -8.44 7.79
N SER A 152 -14.20 -7.57 8.70
CA SER A 152 -14.48 -7.70 10.14
C SER A 152 -14.47 -6.37 10.88
N GLY A 153 -15.40 -6.20 11.83
CA GLY A 153 -15.36 -5.13 12.83
C GLY A 153 -14.61 -5.50 14.12
N ASP A 154 -14.15 -6.76 14.27
CA ASP A 154 -13.39 -7.21 15.44
C ASP A 154 -11.93 -6.72 15.36
N GLU A 155 -11.64 -5.62 16.06
CA GLU A 155 -10.29 -5.04 16.12
C GLU A 155 -9.21 -6.03 16.59
N ALA A 156 -9.52 -6.92 17.54
CA ALA A 156 -8.54 -7.87 18.04
C ALA A 156 -8.16 -8.89 16.96
N ALA A 157 -9.11 -9.34 16.15
CA ALA A 157 -8.85 -10.18 14.99
C ALA A 157 -8.03 -9.44 13.91
N LEU A 158 -8.33 -8.17 13.65
CA LEU A 158 -7.61 -7.35 12.67
C LEU A 158 -6.15 -7.12 13.07
N ARG A 159 -5.89 -6.76 14.33
CA ARG A 159 -4.53 -6.59 14.87
C ARG A 159 -3.71 -7.87 14.77
N LYS A 160 -4.32 -9.02 15.10
CA LYS A 160 -3.65 -10.32 14.98
C LYS A 160 -3.25 -10.64 13.54
N VAL A 161 -4.10 -10.34 12.56
CA VAL A 161 -3.76 -10.54 11.14
C VAL A 161 -2.69 -9.56 10.67
N TYR A 162 -2.74 -8.31 11.13
CA TYR A 162 -1.68 -7.32 10.90
C TYR A 162 -0.32 -7.84 11.40
N ASP A 163 -0.25 -8.32 12.64
CA ASP A 163 1.00 -8.82 13.22
C ASP A 163 1.55 -10.01 12.43
N LEU A 164 0.71 -10.99 12.10
CA LEU A 164 1.13 -12.17 11.33
C LEU A 164 1.70 -11.80 9.95
N ARG A 165 1.15 -10.78 9.30
CA ARG A 165 1.64 -10.30 7.99
C ARG A 165 2.90 -9.45 8.12
N ALA A 166 2.96 -8.59 9.13
CA ALA A 166 4.07 -7.68 9.34
C ALA A 166 5.35 -8.38 9.82
N PHE A 167 5.23 -9.49 10.56
CA PHE A 167 6.35 -10.20 11.20
C PHE A 167 6.59 -11.62 10.67
N GLY A 168 5.89 -12.04 9.62
CA GLY A 168 5.97 -13.41 9.09
C GLY A 168 7.25 -13.75 8.30
N GLY A 169 8.10 -12.77 7.97
CA GLY A 169 9.31 -12.97 7.18
C GLY A 169 10.59 -12.61 7.95
N THR A 170 11.52 -13.56 8.03
CA THR A 170 12.90 -13.29 8.44
C THR A 170 13.65 -12.67 7.26
N PRO A 171 14.25 -11.48 7.39
CA PRO A 171 15.06 -10.89 6.32
C PRO A 171 16.21 -11.81 5.90
N HIS A 172 16.48 -11.90 4.60
CA HIS A 172 17.71 -12.52 4.10
C HIS A 172 18.91 -11.64 4.46
N THR A 173 20.03 -12.26 4.83
CA THR A 173 21.31 -11.57 5.05
C THR A 173 21.98 -11.22 3.71
N GLU A 174 22.97 -10.32 3.70
CA GLU A 174 23.58 -9.87 2.44
C GLU A 174 24.26 -11.01 1.67
N ASP A 175 24.87 -11.96 2.38
CA ASP A 175 25.48 -13.18 1.82
C ASP A 175 24.46 -14.13 1.17
N GLN A 176 23.17 -13.93 1.41
CA GLN A 176 22.08 -14.73 0.83
C GLN A 176 21.46 -14.08 -0.42
N ARG A 177 22.00 -12.95 -0.91
CA ARG A 177 21.52 -12.32 -2.16
C ARG A 177 21.89 -13.17 -3.37
N ALA A 178 20.90 -13.45 -4.21
CA ALA A 178 21.08 -14.21 -5.45
C ALA A 178 21.66 -13.38 -6.61
N SER A 179 21.69 -12.04 -6.48
CA SER A 179 22.33 -11.12 -7.43
C SER A 179 23.52 -10.45 -6.74
N ALA A 180 24.64 -10.41 -7.46
CA ALA A 180 25.91 -9.83 -7.02
C ALA A 180 25.91 -8.29 -7.12
#